data_AF-A0A7K0WSK6-F1
#
_entry.id   AF-A0A7K0WSK6-F1
#
_cell.length_a   1.000
_cell.length_b   1.000
_cell.length_c   1.000
_cell.angle_alpha   90.00
_cell.angle_beta   90.00
_cell.angle_gamma   90.00
#
_symmetry.space_group_name_H-M   'P 1'
#
loop_
_entity.id
_entity.type
_entity.pdbx_description
1 polymer ?
#
loop_
_entity_poly.entity_id
_entity_poly.type
_entity_poly.pdbx_seq_one_letter_code
_entity_poly.pdbx_strand_id
1 'polypeptide(L)'
;MAYHRRLGLRLWQLERRVFCEHGTAKARTPVLGGVYYVVLITRSMSMASRKSLVCMMLLLLLASSCGDKSATSSTSPPSSTSPTTVPATAGVVWPAADGSVPYADPVEAAAGFATEFIGFTEPLVGEFQRGDSRSGEVEIRPTATGPVTTVLLRQVANDDSWWVLGAVTDAISPTAPARDSIVKSPVLLQGSSTAFEGTVDVAVRSRSTARPLAEGFVTGGSMGEVGPFDSTLEFANSATPDGAIVFSTSSMEDGRVWEATVVAVRFS
;
A
#
# COMPACT_ATOMS: atom_id res chain seq x y z
N MET A 1 38.42 -21.93 -49.10
CA MET A 1 38.48 -21.76 -47.63
C MET A 1 37.03 -21.75 -47.13
N ALA A 2 36.43 -22.92 -46.83
CA ALA A 2 36.22 -23.46 -45.47
C ALA A 2 35.50 -22.42 -44.56
N TYR A 3 34.24 -22.55 -44.11
CA TYR A 3 33.56 -23.66 -43.43
C TYR A 3 32.00 -23.54 -43.49
N HIS A 4 31.32 -24.68 -43.31
CA HIS A 4 29.88 -25.02 -43.09
C HIS A 4 29.06 -24.12 -42.11
N ARG A 5 27.71 -24.13 -41.91
CA ARG A 5 26.51 -24.93 -42.30
C ARG A 5 25.20 -24.24 -41.76
N ARG A 6 24.09 -24.40 -42.52
CA ARG A 6 22.67 -24.74 -42.17
C ARG A 6 21.89 -24.13 -40.98
N LEU A 7 20.74 -23.51 -41.34
CA LEU A 7 19.33 -23.86 -41.02
C LEU A 7 18.90 -24.30 -39.59
N GLY A 8 18.02 -23.47 -38.99
CA GLY A 8 16.74 -23.81 -38.34
C GLY A 8 16.76 -24.58 -37.00
N LEU A 9 15.87 -24.20 -36.07
CA LEU A 9 14.92 -25.10 -35.37
C LEU A 9 14.22 -24.43 -34.15
N ARG A 10 12.91 -24.72 -34.06
CA ARG A 10 12.09 -25.12 -32.88
C ARG A 10 11.93 -24.11 -31.74
N LEU A 11 10.73 -23.54 -31.53
CA LEU A 11 9.45 -24.17 -31.16
C LEU A 11 9.55 -24.98 -29.86
N TRP A 12 9.01 -24.39 -28.81
CA TRP A 12 8.91 -24.88 -27.45
C TRP A 12 8.23 -26.26 -27.36
N GLN A 13 8.91 -27.21 -26.71
CA GLN A 13 8.33 -28.41 -26.10
C GLN A 13 8.40 -28.27 -24.59
N LEU A 14 7.29 -28.52 -23.90
CA LEU A 14 7.19 -29.38 -22.71
C LEU A 14 5.69 -29.69 -22.53
N GLU A 15 5.22 -30.77 -23.15
CA GLU A 15 4.92 -32.08 -22.53
C GLU A 15 3.62 -32.12 -21.70
N ARG A 16 2.62 -32.75 -22.32
CA ARG A 16 1.45 -33.34 -21.66
C ARG A 16 1.88 -34.66 -21.01
N ARG A 17 1.44 -34.93 -19.78
CA ARG A 17 1.02 -36.28 -19.40
C ARG A 17 -0.46 -36.27 -19.06
N VAL A 18 -1.20 -36.98 -19.90
CA VAL A 18 -2.57 -37.42 -19.69
C VAL A 18 -2.51 -38.64 -18.78
N PHE A 19 -3.32 -38.65 -17.72
CA PHE A 19 -3.77 -39.88 -17.08
C PHE A 19 -5.30 -39.91 -17.20
N CYS A 20 -5.82 -40.91 -17.89
CA CYS A 20 -7.25 -41.21 -18.03
C CYS A 20 -7.45 -42.68 -17.65
N GLU A 21 -8.23 -42.94 -16.60
CA GLU A 21 -9.16 -44.08 -16.47
C GLU A 21 -10.27 -43.61 -15.51
N HIS A 22 -11.49 -43.34 -16.02
CA HIS A 22 -12.66 -44.23 -16.09
C HIS A 22 -13.24 -44.64 -14.74
N GLY A 23 -14.41 -44.09 -14.40
CA GLY A 23 -15.20 -44.56 -13.26
C GLY A 23 -16.41 -43.70 -12.90
N THR A 24 -17.50 -43.88 -13.65
CA THR A 24 -18.92 -43.73 -13.29
C THR A 24 -19.51 -42.36 -12.88
N ALA A 25 -20.51 -41.98 -13.69
CA ALA A 25 -21.37 -40.82 -13.54
C ALA A 25 -22.27 -40.87 -12.30
N LYS A 26 -22.46 -39.70 -11.67
CA LYS A 26 -23.73 -39.37 -11.00
C LYS A 26 -24.03 -37.89 -11.20
N ALA A 27 -24.98 -37.61 -12.07
CA ALA A 27 -25.57 -36.30 -12.26
C ALA A 27 -26.20 -35.82 -10.93
N ARG A 28 -25.75 -34.66 -10.44
CA ARG A 28 -26.52 -33.83 -9.52
C ARG A 28 -26.41 -32.38 -9.96
N THR A 29 -27.61 -31.82 -10.11
CA THR A 29 -27.99 -30.45 -10.43
C THR A 29 -27.10 -29.40 -9.74
N PRO A 30 -26.53 -28.42 -10.46
CA PRO A 30 -25.88 -27.28 -9.83
C PRO A 30 -26.92 -26.29 -9.31
N VAL A 31 -26.87 -26.03 -8.00
CA VAL A 31 -27.53 -24.89 -7.37
C VAL A 31 -26.76 -23.63 -7.77
N LEU A 32 -27.38 -22.82 -8.62
CA LEU A 32 -26.91 -21.50 -9.03
C LEU A 32 -27.08 -20.51 -7.87
N GLY A 33 -25.97 -20.12 -7.26
CA GLY A 33 -25.77 -18.80 -6.66
C GLY A 33 -24.38 -18.35 -7.11
N GLY A 34 -24.16 -17.23 -7.77
CA GLY A 34 -24.92 -16.00 -7.82
C GLY A 34 -23.91 -14.88 -7.57
N VAL A 35 -23.50 -14.22 -8.67
CA VAL A 35 -22.94 -12.86 -8.71
C VAL A 35 -21.49 -12.67 -8.23
N TYR A 36 -20.49 -13.02 -9.05
CA TYR A 36 -19.18 -12.32 -9.11
C TYR A 36 -18.48 -12.56 -10.45
N TYR A 37 -19.02 -12.07 -11.58
CA TYR A 37 -18.27 -12.01 -12.86
C TYR A 37 -18.88 -10.98 -13.81
N VAL A 38 -18.91 -9.70 -13.42
CA VAL A 38 -19.20 -8.59 -14.36
C VAL A 38 -18.40 -7.35 -13.96
N VAL A 39 -17.07 -7.41 -13.97
CA VAL A 39 -16.22 -6.20 -14.13
C VAL A 39 -14.92 -6.54 -14.87
N LEU A 40 -14.99 -7.29 -15.97
CA LEU A 40 -13.93 -7.28 -16.96
C LEU A 40 -14.59 -7.44 -18.33
N ILE A 41 -14.18 -6.59 -19.27
CA ILE A 41 -14.73 -6.39 -20.63
C ILE A 41 -15.69 -5.18 -20.72
N THR A 42 -15.14 -3.98 -20.55
CA THR A 42 -15.55 -2.80 -21.34
C THR A 42 -14.39 -1.80 -21.46
N ARG A 43 -13.31 -2.19 -22.16
CA ARG A 43 -12.42 -1.22 -22.85
C ARG A 43 -11.95 -1.80 -24.18
N SER A 44 -12.91 -2.13 -25.04
CA SER A 44 -12.70 -2.19 -26.49
C SER A 44 -14.05 -2.13 -27.20
N MET A 45 -14.79 -1.00 -27.07
CA MET A 45 -15.89 -0.70 -27.98
C MET A 45 -16.02 0.82 -28.19
N SER A 46 -16.04 1.17 -29.47
CA SER A 46 -16.11 2.51 -30.08
C SER A 46 -17.39 3.29 -29.72
N MET A 47 -17.29 4.63 -29.79
CA MET A 47 -18.29 5.66 -29.41
C MET A 47 -19.65 5.63 -30.12
N ALA A 48 -19.95 4.66 -30.99
CA ALA A 48 -21.08 4.75 -31.92
C ALA A 48 -22.40 4.06 -31.47
N SER A 49 -22.55 3.55 -30.25
CA SER A 49 -23.79 2.85 -29.86
C SER A 49 -24.22 3.05 -28.40
N ARG A 50 -24.47 4.31 -28.00
CA ARG A 50 -25.01 4.70 -26.68
C ARG A 50 -26.44 5.26 -26.72
N LYS A 51 -27.26 4.85 -27.70
CA LYS A 51 -28.63 5.37 -27.86
C LYS A 51 -29.65 4.25 -28.08
N SER A 52 -29.68 3.23 -27.22
CA SER A 52 -30.82 2.29 -27.20
C SER A 52 -30.80 1.39 -25.96
N LEU A 53 -30.90 1.96 -24.76
CA LEU A 53 -31.14 1.16 -23.54
C LEU A 53 -31.73 2.03 -22.41
N VAL A 54 -32.72 2.84 -22.76
CA VAL A 54 -33.61 3.53 -21.81
C VAL A 54 -35.02 3.32 -22.33
N CYS A 55 -35.53 2.09 -22.30
CA CYS A 55 -36.94 1.83 -22.64
C CYS A 55 -37.51 0.46 -22.19
N MET A 56 -36.88 -0.29 -21.28
CA MET A 56 -37.46 -1.59 -20.91
C MET A 56 -37.04 -2.10 -19.52
N MET A 57 -37.70 -1.62 -18.47
CA MET A 57 -38.09 -2.43 -17.29
C MET A 57 -38.91 -1.57 -16.33
N LEU A 58 -40.14 -1.28 -16.78
CA LEU A 58 -41.26 -0.82 -15.96
C LEU A 58 -42.32 -1.93 -16.05
N LEU A 59 -42.92 -2.27 -14.90
CA LEU A 59 -44.06 -3.18 -14.64
C LEU A 59 -43.82 -4.68 -14.33
N LEU A 60 -44.65 -5.15 -13.37
CA LEU A 60 -45.02 -6.51 -12.86
C LEU A 60 -44.49 -6.75 -11.43
N LEU A 61 -45.27 -7.05 -10.37
CA LEU A 61 -46.67 -7.49 -10.21
C LEU A 61 -47.09 -7.33 -8.72
N LEU A 62 -48.39 -7.16 -8.46
CA LEU A 62 -49.06 -7.14 -7.14
C LEU A 62 -49.89 -8.45 -6.92
N ALA A 63 -50.17 -8.75 -5.62
CA ALA A 63 -51.13 -9.71 -5.02
C ALA A 63 -50.65 -11.18 -4.88
N SER A 64 -50.98 -11.99 -3.83
CA SER A 64 -51.81 -11.88 -2.61
C SER A 64 -51.60 -13.11 -1.71
N SER A 65 -51.95 -12.98 -0.41
CA SER A 65 -52.68 -13.98 0.44
C SER A 65 -52.00 -14.59 1.69
N CYS A 66 -52.54 -14.15 2.84
CA CYS A 66 -52.89 -14.82 4.12
C CYS A 66 -52.10 -16.01 4.69
N GLY A 67 -51.61 -15.80 5.92
CA GLY A 67 -51.34 -16.84 6.90
C GLY A 67 -51.26 -16.24 8.31
N ASP A 68 -52.35 -16.35 9.08
CA ASP A 68 -52.42 -15.98 10.50
C ASP A 68 -51.45 -16.83 11.34
N LYS A 69 -50.46 -16.19 11.96
CA LYS A 69 -49.89 -16.59 13.25
C LYS A 69 -49.50 -15.35 14.04
N SER A 70 -50.26 -15.10 15.09
CA SER A 70 -49.95 -14.14 16.14
C SER A 70 -48.58 -14.46 16.74
N ALA A 71 -47.58 -13.65 16.39
CA ALA A 71 -46.29 -13.58 17.08
C ALA A 71 -46.06 -12.12 17.46
N THR A 72 -46.26 -11.82 18.75
CA THR A 72 -45.89 -10.53 19.34
C THR A 72 -44.39 -10.35 19.17
N SER A 73 -44.01 -9.62 18.13
CA SER A 73 -42.64 -9.32 17.79
C SER A 73 -42.26 -8.05 18.54
N SER A 74 -41.49 -8.19 19.62
CA SER A 74 -40.91 -7.04 20.30
C SER A 74 -39.94 -6.35 19.32
N THR A 75 -40.37 -5.22 18.77
CA THR A 75 -39.53 -4.40 17.89
C THR A 75 -38.59 -3.59 18.77
N SER A 76 -37.36 -4.06 18.91
CA SER A 76 -36.28 -3.21 19.44
C SER A 76 -36.07 -2.03 18.49
N PRO A 77 -35.86 -0.81 19.01
CA PRO A 77 -35.55 0.35 18.16
C PRO A 77 -34.30 0.04 17.33
N PRO A 78 -34.21 0.53 16.07
CA PRO A 78 -32.99 0.40 15.30
C PRO A 78 -31.85 1.06 16.09
N SER A 79 -30.80 0.28 16.39
CA SER A 79 -29.55 0.83 16.87
C SER A 79 -29.02 1.76 15.80
N SER A 80 -29.18 3.06 16.01
CA SER A 80 -28.54 4.10 15.22
C SER A 80 -27.04 3.93 15.39
N THR A 81 -26.42 3.21 14.46
CA THR A 81 -24.97 3.14 14.37
C THR A 81 -24.56 4.47 13.78
N SER A 82 -24.21 5.43 14.63
CA SER A 82 -23.51 6.63 14.16
C SER A 82 -22.33 6.14 13.31
N PRO A 83 -22.14 6.66 12.08
CA PRO A 83 -20.92 6.32 11.36
C PRO A 83 -19.76 6.71 12.27
N THR A 84 -18.91 5.75 12.60
CA THR A 84 -17.60 6.07 13.17
C THR A 84 -16.92 6.93 12.13
N THR A 85 -16.92 8.25 12.36
CA THR A 85 -16.13 9.20 11.59
C THR A 85 -14.68 8.73 11.72
N VAL A 86 -14.18 8.03 10.70
CA VAL A 86 -12.74 7.80 10.58
C VAL A 86 -12.12 9.20 10.57
N PRO A 87 -11.21 9.53 11.50
CA PRO A 87 -10.60 10.85 11.50
C PRO A 87 -9.97 11.10 10.12
N ALA A 88 -10.13 12.31 9.61
CA ALA A 88 -9.70 12.70 8.25
C ALA A 88 -8.18 12.51 7.99
N THR A 89 -7.41 12.08 8.99
CA THR A 89 -5.96 11.89 8.96
C THR A 89 -5.52 10.42 9.04
N ALA A 90 -6.40 9.46 8.80
CA ALA A 90 -6.01 8.05 8.77
C ALA A 90 -4.92 7.80 7.71
N GLY A 91 -3.85 7.10 8.10
CA GLY A 91 -2.72 6.78 7.22
C GLY A 91 -1.78 7.94 6.94
N VAL A 92 -1.87 9.04 7.69
CA VAL A 92 -0.89 10.13 7.65
C VAL A 92 0.29 9.78 8.55
N VAL A 93 1.51 10.01 8.05
CA VAL A 93 2.76 9.83 8.80
C VAL A 93 3.22 11.14 9.43
N TRP A 94 3.08 12.26 8.72
CA TRP A 94 3.64 13.56 9.10
C TRP A 94 2.83 14.73 8.54
N PRO A 95 2.75 15.90 9.21
CA PRO A 95 3.30 16.22 10.54
C PRO A 95 2.62 15.49 11.71
N ALA A 96 3.19 15.66 12.91
CA ALA A 96 2.63 15.13 14.14
C ALA A 96 1.19 15.64 14.37
N ALA A 97 0.38 14.85 15.06
CA ALA A 97 -1.03 15.18 15.33
C ALA A 97 -1.19 16.19 16.49
N ASP A 98 -0.10 16.62 17.12
CA ASP A 98 -0.08 17.44 18.33
C ASP A 98 -0.26 18.95 18.08
N GLY A 99 -0.59 19.34 16.84
CA GLY A 99 -0.82 20.73 16.45
C GLY A 99 0.35 21.37 15.69
N SER A 100 1.29 20.57 15.19
CA SER A 100 2.31 21.05 14.25
C SER A 100 1.66 21.62 12.97
N VAL A 101 2.30 22.67 12.43
CA VAL A 101 1.72 23.55 11.42
C VAL A 101 1.33 22.74 10.17
N PRO A 102 0.07 22.82 9.72
CA PRO A 102 -0.29 22.30 8.40
C PRO A 102 0.57 22.98 7.31
N TYR A 103 1.23 22.20 6.47
CA TYR A 103 2.05 22.75 5.40
C TYR A 103 1.18 23.26 4.25
N ALA A 104 1.34 24.52 3.86
CA ALA A 104 0.67 25.07 2.68
C ALA A 104 1.38 24.65 1.37
N ASP A 105 2.70 24.42 1.43
CA ASP A 105 3.53 23.99 0.32
C ASP A 105 3.90 22.50 0.46
N PRO A 106 3.64 21.64 -0.54
CA PRO A 106 4.06 20.24 -0.49
C PRO A 106 5.58 20.05 -0.42
N VAL A 107 6.36 20.97 -0.99
CA VAL A 107 7.83 20.89 -0.98
C VAL A 107 8.37 21.13 0.43
N GLU A 108 7.81 22.10 1.16
CA GLU A 108 8.15 22.34 2.57
C GLU A 108 7.75 21.14 3.45
N ALA A 109 6.59 20.52 3.19
CA ALA A 109 6.15 19.32 3.90
C ALA A 109 7.14 18.15 3.71
N ALA A 110 7.60 17.93 2.47
CA ALA A 110 8.57 16.89 2.15
C ALA A 110 9.94 17.18 2.78
N ALA A 111 10.39 18.44 2.75
CA ALA A 111 11.65 18.85 3.36
C ALA A 111 11.65 18.64 4.88
N GLY A 112 10.61 19.10 5.58
CA GLY A 112 10.47 18.91 7.02
C GLY A 112 10.35 17.43 7.40
N PHE A 113 9.61 16.64 6.63
CA PHE A 113 9.54 15.19 6.83
C PHE A 113 10.91 14.51 6.68
N ALA A 114 11.68 14.88 5.65
CA ALA A 114 12.99 14.30 5.42
C ALA A 114 13.96 14.60 6.58
N THR A 115 14.00 15.83 7.07
CA THR A 115 14.95 16.24 8.12
C THR A 115 14.50 15.86 9.53
N GLU A 116 13.22 16.05 9.86
CA GLU A 116 12.73 15.89 11.24
C GLU A 116 12.21 14.48 11.54
N PHE A 117 11.63 13.81 10.54
CA PHE A 117 11.05 12.48 10.74
C PHE A 117 12.00 11.35 10.35
N ILE A 118 12.61 11.45 9.16
CA ILE A 118 13.55 10.43 8.67
C ILE A 118 14.97 10.66 9.21
N GLY A 119 15.43 11.92 9.25
CA GLY A 119 16.76 12.27 9.72
C GLY A 119 17.79 12.52 8.62
N PHE A 120 17.35 12.83 7.39
CA PHE A 120 18.26 13.35 6.36
C PHE A 120 18.95 14.63 6.86
N THR A 121 20.26 14.73 6.59
CA THR A 121 21.03 15.95 6.87
C THR A 121 21.18 16.75 5.58
N GLU A 122 20.63 17.96 5.54
CA GLU A 122 20.70 18.88 4.38
C GLU A 122 20.33 18.22 3.04
N PRO A 123 19.15 17.58 2.94
CA PRO A 123 18.76 16.89 1.71
C PRO A 123 18.59 17.87 0.55
N LEU A 124 18.87 17.39 -0.67
CA LEU A 124 18.42 18.03 -1.89
C LEU A 124 16.95 17.70 -2.10
N VAL A 125 16.12 18.73 -2.15
CA VAL A 125 14.67 18.62 -2.34
C VAL A 125 14.32 19.00 -3.77
N GLY A 126 13.67 18.08 -4.48
CA GLY A 126 13.22 18.29 -5.85
C GLY A 126 11.94 19.12 -5.96
N GLU A 127 11.49 19.29 -7.20
CA GLU A 127 10.20 19.94 -7.47
C GLU A 127 9.01 19.04 -7.12
N PHE A 128 7.86 19.65 -6.87
CA PHE A 128 6.60 18.94 -6.68
C PHE A 128 6.10 18.35 -8.01
N GLN A 129 6.01 17.02 -8.06
CA GLN A 129 5.45 16.27 -9.17
C GLN A 129 3.98 15.96 -8.88
N ARG A 130 3.07 16.66 -9.57
CA ARG A 130 1.63 16.52 -9.35
C ARG A 130 1.10 15.16 -9.81
N GLY A 131 0.41 14.47 -8.90
CA GLY A 131 -0.34 13.24 -9.20
C GLY A 131 -1.79 13.54 -9.57
N ASP A 132 -2.66 13.70 -8.57
CA ASP A 132 -4.05 14.14 -8.72
C ASP A 132 -4.25 15.60 -8.27
N SER A 133 -5.51 16.06 -8.17
CA SER A 133 -5.81 17.43 -7.73
C SER A 133 -5.37 17.72 -6.30
N ARG A 134 -5.22 16.68 -5.48
CA ARG A 134 -4.94 16.71 -4.03
C ARG A 134 -3.75 15.82 -3.64
N SER A 135 -2.97 15.33 -4.60
CA SER A 135 -1.81 14.47 -4.34
C SER A 135 -0.64 14.76 -5.28
N GLY A 136 0.53 14.32 -4.85
CA GLY A 136 1.73 14.34 -5.67
C GLY A 136 2.93 13.86 -4.87
N GLU A 137 4.09 14.03 -5.46
CA GLU A 137 5.33 13.43 -5.01
C GLU A 137 6.44 14.49 -5.02
N VAL A 138 7.39 14.35 -4.11
CA VAL A 138 8.61 15.15 -4.10
C VAL A 138 9.78 14.20 -3.95
N GLU A 139 10.77 14.33 -4.84
CA GLU A 139 12.01 13.57 -4.74
C GLU A 139 12.95 14.22 -3.72
N ILE A 140 13.58 13.38 -2.90
CA ILE A 140 14.58 13.75 -1.91
C ILE A 140 15.86 12.97 -2.22
N ARG A 141 17.02 13.62 -2.14
CA ARG A 141 18.32 12.96 -2.25
C ARG A 141 19.26 13.40 -1.12
N PRO A 142 20.13 12.52 -0.62
CA PRO A 142 21.16 12.90 0.36
C PRO A 142 22.26 13.76 -0.28
N THR A 143 22.55 13.54 -1.58
CA THR A 143 23.56 14.25 -2.36
C THR A 143 23.11 14.30 -3.83
N ALA A 144 23.80 15.09 -4.67
CA ALA A 144 23.43 15.26 -6.09
C ALA A 144 23.48 13.95 -6.89
N THR A 145 24.30 12.99 -6.47
CA THR A 145 24.44 11.67 -7.11
C THR A 145 23.87 10.53 -6.25
N GLY A 146 23.28 10.85 -5.10
CA GLY A 146 22.69 9.88 -4.19
C GLY A 146 21.38 9.29 -4.73
N PRO A 147 20.88 8.21 -4.11
CA PRO A 147 19.62 7.58 -4.46
C PRO A 147 18.43 8.52 -4.23
N VAL A 148 17.32 8.21 -4.88
CA VAL A 148 16.06 8.95 -4.73
C VAL A 148 15.24 8.32 -3.63
N THR A 149 14.78 9.14 -2.69
CA THR A 149 13.64 8.83 -1.85
C THR A 149 12.45 9.65 -2.33
N THR A 150 11.42 8.99 -2.85
CA THR A 150 10.19 9.65 -3.30
C THR A 150 9.22 9.77 -2.14
N VAL A 151 8.93 11.00 -1.72
CA VAL A 151 7.96 11.31 -0.66
C VAL A 151 6.56 11.39 -1.25
N LEU A 152 5.60 10.70 -0.64
CA LEU A 152 4.22 10.65 -1.09
C LEU A 152 3.37 11.66 -0.30
N LEU A 153 2.73 12.61 -0.99
CA LEU A 153 1.98 13.69 -0.34
C LEU A 153 0.50 13.71 -0.73
N ARG A 154 -0.34 14.11 0.23
CA ARG A 154 -1.77 14.30 0.00
C ARG A 154 -2.37 15.40 0.87
N GLN A 155 -3.31 16.13 0.30
CA GLN A 155 -4.22 16.99 1.06
C GLN A 155 -5.35 16.15 1.65
N VAL A 156 -5.30 15.87 2.96
CA VAL A 156 -6.30 15.03 3.64
C VAL A 156 -7.37 15.83 4.40
N ALA A 157 -7.13 17.12 4.64
CA ALA A 157 -8.09 18.02 5.29
C ALA A 157 -8.67 19.04 4.30
N ASN A 158 -9.81 19.63 4.65
CA ASN A 158 -10.56 20.57 3.80
C ASN A 158 -9.92 21.97 3.72
N ASP A 159 -8.80 22.17 4.40
CA ASP A 159 -8.02 23.41 4.50
C ASP A 159 -6.86 23.45 3.50
N ASP A 160 -6.81 22.49 2.56
CA ASP A 160 -5.79 22.32 1.51
C ASP A 160 -4.34 22.13 2.02
N SER A 161 -4.22 21.77 3.30
CA SER A 161 -2.95 21.44 3.95
C SER A 161 -2.36 20.14 3.41
N TRP A 162 -1.04 20.12 3.19
CA TRP A 162 -0.30 18.96 2.71
C TRP A 162 0.22 18.09 3.86
N TRP A 163 0.07 16.78 3.67
CA TRP A 163 0.46 15.76 4.61
C TRP A 163 1.28 14.68 3.89
N VAL A 164 2.23 14.09 4.61
CA VAL A 164 3.03 12.99 4.09
C VAL A 164 2.38 11.66 4.46
N LEU A 165 2.28 10.80 3.45
CA LEU A 165 1.67 9.48 3.50
C LEU A 165 2.68 8.36 3.69
N GLY A 166 3.97 8.64 3.45
CA GLY A 166 5.07 7.68 3.44
C GLY A 166 6.14 8.12 2.44
N ALA A 167 7.13 7.26 2.24
CA ALA A 167 8.17 7.45 1.24
C ALA A 167 8.63 6.09 0.69
N VAL A 168 9.23 6.09 -0.49
CA VAL A 168 9.72 4.88 -1.16
C VAL A 168 11.06 5.14 -1.82
N THR A 169 11.88 4.10 -1.90
CA THR A 169 13.08 4.02 -2.75
C THR A 169 13.06 2.70 -3.54
N ASP A 170 13.80 2.64 -4.64
CA ASP A 170 14.01 1.43 -5.43
C ASP A 170 14.78 0.34 -4.66
N ALA A 171 15.64 0.74 -3.71
CA ALA A 171 16.53 -0.19 -3.03
C ALA A 171 15.87 -0.97 -1.87
N ILE A 172 14.71 -0.53 -1.37
CA ILE A 172 14.05 -1.11 -0.19
C ILE A 172 12.55 -1.28 -0.45
N SER A 173 12.10 -2.52 -0.52
CA SER A 173 10.71 -2.87 -0.80
C SER A 173 10.12 -3.78 0.31
N PRO A 174 9.60 -3.20 1.40
CA PRO A 174 8.89 -3.95 2.43
C PRO A 174 7.55 -4.47 1.91
N THR A 175 7.25 -5.73 2.22
CA THR A 175 5.94 -6.36 2.00
C THR A 175 5.15 -6.54 3.31
N ALA A 176 5.83 -6.53 4.46
CA ALA A 176 5.21 -6.50 5.78
C ALA A 176 5.96 -5.53 6.71
N PRO A 177 5.23 -4.69 7.48
CA PRO A 177 3.78 -4.50 7.42
C PRO A 177 3.33 -3.88 6.10
N ALA A 178 2.08 -4.15 5.71
CA ALA A 178 1.44 -3.37 4.65
C ALA A 178 1.03 -1.99 5.18
N ARG A 179 0.90 -1.03 4.27
CA ARG A 179 0.41 0.32 4.61
C ARG A 179 -0.92 0.25 5.36
N ASP A 180 -1.05 1.06 6.40
CA ASP A 180 -2.21 1.21 7.29
C ASP A 180 -2.58 -0.05 8.07
N SER A 181 -1.75 -1.10 8.04
CA SER A 181 -2.00 -2.30 8.82
C SER A 181 -1.89 -2.02 10.32
N ILE A 182 -2.67 -2.78 11.09
CA ILE A 182 -2.60 -2.77 12.55
C ILE A 182 -1.47 -3.71 12.97
N VAL A 183 -0.49 -3.20 13.72
CA VAL A 183 0.68 -3.92 14.19
C VAL A 183 0.72 -4.01 15.71
N LYS A 184 1.26 -5.13 16.20
CA LYS A 184 1.50 -5.41 17.63
C LYS A 184 2.98 -5.67 17.83
N SER A 185 3.45 -5.57 19.08
CA SER A 185 4.80 -5.98 19.43
C SER A 185 4.87 -7.50 19.65
N PRO A 186 5.84 -8.22 19.07
CA PRO A 186 6.80 -7.74 18.07
C PRO A 186 6.15 -7.57 16.68
N VAL A 187 6.60 -6.58 15.92
CA VAL A 187 6.14 -6.37 14.55
C VAL A 187 6.93 -7.24 13.56
N LEU A 188 6.23 -7.86 12.62
CA LEU A 188 6.82 -8.60 11.51
C LEU A 188 7.37 -7.63 10.45
N LEU A 189 8.62 -7.86 10.04
CA LEU A 189 9.34 -7.09 9.03
C LEU A 189 9.72 -8.03 7.89
N GLN A 190 9.09 -7.88 6.73
CA GLN A 190 9.38 -8.70 5.55
C GLN A 190 9.48 -7.83 4.31
N GLY A 191 10.27 -8.28 3.36
CA GLY A 191 10.42 -7.62 2.07
C GLY A 191 11.70 -8.01 1.38
N SER A 192 12.19 -7.14 0.51
CA SER A 192 13.48 -7.27 -0.14
C SER A 192 14.23 -5.95 -0.16
N SER A 193 15.55 -6.03 -0.19
CA SER A 193 16.40 -4.86 -0.37
C SER A 193 17.65 -5.18 -1.19
N THR A 194 18.30 -4.11 -1.67
CA THR A 194 19.70 -4.10 -2.13
C THR A 194 20.43 -2.98 -1.40
N ALA A 195 20.83 -3.22 -0.15
CA ALA A 195 21.56 -2.24 0.65
C ALA A 195 23.07 -2.39 0.49
N PHE A 196 23.84 -1.38 0.90
CA PHE A 196 25.26 -1.59 1.10
C PHE A 196 25.44 -2.60 2.27
N GLU A 197 26.26 -3.64 2.07
CA GLU A 197 26.45 -4.77 3.01
C GLU A 197 25.18 -5.57 3.38
N GLY A 198 24.02 -5.25 2.79
CA GLY A 198 22.76 -5.92 3.05
C GLY A 198 22.04 -5.46 4.30
N THR A 199 22.56 -4.45 5.00
CA THR A 199 21.95 -3.93 6.22
C THR A 199 20.93 -2.83 5.92
N VAL A 200 19.71 -3.00 6.43
CA VAL A 200 18.68 -1.96 6.42
C VAL A 200 18.32 -1.64 7.87
N ASP A 201 18.58 -0.41 8.28
CA ASP A 201 18.19 0.11 9.58
C ASP A 201 16.67 0.25 9.65
N VAL A 202 16.10 -0.09 10.81
CA VAL A 202 14.65 -0.05 11.03
C VAL A 202 14.34 0.76 12.28
N ALA A 203 13.45 1.75 12.14
CA ALA A 203 12.92 2.51 13.27
C ALA A 203 11.39 2.44 13.29
N VAL A 204 10.83 2.06 14.45
CA VAL A 204 9.38 2.15 14.70
C VAL A 204 9.11 3.49 15.34
N ARG A 205 8.31 4.35 14.69
CA ARG A 205 8.07 5.73 15.13
C ARG A 205 6.58 5.95 15.38
N SER A 206 6.25 6.59 16.50
CA SER A 206 4.90 7.14 16.69
C SER A 206 4.78 8.48 15.97
N ARG A 207 3.56 8.87 15.61
CA ARG A 207 3.31 10.19 15.04
C ARG A 207 3.44 11.33 16.08
N SER A 208 3.52 11.02 17.38
CA SER A 208 3.54 12.01 18.46
C SER A 208 4.90 12.20 19.15
N THR A 209 5.87 11.32 18.92
CA THR A 209 7.14 11.33 19.65
C THR A 209 8.32 11.55 18.71
N ALA A 210 9.20 12.46 19.08
CA ALA A 210 10.44 12.70 18.34
C ALA A 210 11.41 11.50 18.41
N ARG A 211 11.34 10.69 19.47
CA ARG A 211 12.16 9.48 19.62
C ARG A 211 11.42 8.24 19.10
N PRO A 212 12.11 7.31 18.40
CA PRO A 212 11.56 6.01 18.04
C PRO A 212 11.08 5.20 19.27
N LEU A 213 10.03 4.41 19.05
CA LEU A 213 9.53 3.39 19.97
C LEU A 213 10.46 2.16 20.00
N ALA A 214 11.17 1.92 18.90
CA ALA A 214 12.22 0.92 18.76
C ALA A 214 13.16 1.27 17.59
N GLU A 215 14.38 0.76 17.68
CA GLU A 215 15.38 0.75 16.62
C GLU A 215 15.94 -0.66 16.50
N GLY A 216 16.31 -1.06 15.28
CA GLY A 216 16.90 -2.35 14.96
C GLY A 216 17.38 -2.36 13.52
N PHE A 217 17.61 -3.55 12.98
CA PHE A 217 17.98 -3.72 11.58
C PHE A 217 17.44 -5.04 11.02
N VAL A 218 17.39 -5.12 9.71
CA VAL A 218 17.16 -6.37 8.96
C VAL A 218 18.29 -6.56 7.95
N THR A 219 18.49 -7.82 7.54
CA THR A 219 19.49 -8.17 6.52
C THR A 219 18.78 -8.66 5.27
N GLY A 220 18.98 -7.96 4.16
CA GLY A 220 18.48 -8.30 2.83
C GLY A 220 19.60 -8.53 1.82
N GLY A 221 19.34 -8.20 0.55
CA GLY A 221 20.35 -8.29 -0.52
C GLY A 221 21.36 -7.15 -0.47
N SER A 222 22.49 -7.32 -1.18
CA SER A 222 23.60 -6.38 -1.13
C SER A 222 24.29 -6.15 -2.47
N MET A 223 24.98 -5.01 -2.58
CA MET A 223 25.83 -4.67 -3.73
C MET A 223 25.12 -4.71 -5.10
N GLY A 224 23.85 -4.30 -5.14
CA GLY A 224 23.02 -4.32 -6.36
C GLY A 224 22.23 -5.61 -6.55
N GLU A 225 22.55 -6.67 -5.79
CA GLU A 225 21.79 -7.92 -5.81
C GLU A 225 20.64 -7.84 -4.81
N VAL A 226 19.42 -8.00 -5.32
CA VAL A 226 18.20 -7.96 -4.48
C VAL A 226 18.07 -9.27 -3.70
N GLY A 227 17.80 -9.16 -2.40
CA GLY A 227 17.65 -10.30 -1.50
C GLY A 227 16.56 -10.06 -0.46
N PRO A 228 15.90 -11.13 0.03
CA PRO A 228 14.81 -11.01 0.98
C PRO A 228 15.32 -10.72 2.39
N PHE A 229 14.48 -10.05 3.19
CA PHE A 229 14.62 -9.99 4.64
C PHE A 229 13.34 -10.51 5.31
N ASP A 230 13.50 -11.17 6.45
CA ASP A 230 12.41 -11.67 7.31
C ASP A 230 12.88 -11.62 8.77
N SER A 231 12.24 -10.77 9.57
CA SER A 231 12.61 -10.57 10.97
C SER A 231 11.42 -10.03 11.77
N THR A 232 11.61 -9.89 13.08
CA THR A 232 10.65 -9.26 13.97
C THR A 232 11.34 -8.23 14.86
N LEU A 233 10.65 -7.15 15.21
CA LEU A 233 11.17 -6.10 16.10
C LEU A 233 10.19 -5.80 17.23
N GLU A 234 10.66 -5.94 18.47
CA GLU A 234 9.91 -5.51 19.65
C GLU A 234 9.92 -3.99 19.77
N PHE A 235 8.80 -3.40 20.19
CA PHE A 235 8.68 -1.95 20.39
C PHE A 235 7.87 -1.57 21.63
N ALA A 236 8.20 -0.41 22.19
CA ALA A 236 7.48 0.14 23.34
C ALA A 236 6.05 0.56 22.96
N ASN A 237 5.12 0.46 23.92
CA ASN A 237 3.73 0.90 23.71
C ASN A 237 3.66 2.35 23.20
N SER A 238 2.91 2.56 22.12
CA SER A 238 2.68 3.88 21.57
C SER A 238 1.60 4.63 22.36
N ALA A 239 1.82 5.90 22.65
CA ALA A 239 0.80 6.79 23.23
C ALA A 239 -0.29 7.18 22.21
N THR A 240 -0.02 7.03 20.92
CA THR A 240 -0.95 7.33 19.82
C THR A 240 -1.13 6.11 18.92
N PRO A 241 -2.33 5.91 18.34
CA PRO A 241 -2.60 4.74 17.52
C PRO A 241 -1.94 4.82 16.14
N ASP A 242 -1.46 5.98 15.69
CA ASP A 242 -0.89 6.17 14.35
C ASP A 242 0.64 6.32 14.41
N GLY A 243 1.33 5.74 13.45
CA GLY A 243 2.78 5.86 13.31
C GLY A 243 3.29 5.33 11.98
N ALA A 244 4.59 5.03 11.94
CA ALA A 244 5.22 4.45 10.78
C ALA A 244 6.40 3.55 11.15
N ILE A 245 6.75 2.67 10.22
CA ILE A 245 8.03 1.96 10.22
C ILE A 245 8.90 2.59 9.14
N VAL A 246 10.07 3.07 9.54
CA VAL A 246 11.10 3.62 8.65
C VAL A 246 12.11 2.51 8.41
N PHE A 247 12.33 2.19 7.14
CA PHE A 247 13.42 1.34 6.67
C PHE A 247 14.41 2.24 5.94
N SER A 248 15.66 2.30 6.37
CA SER A 248 16.66 3.18 5.77
C SER A 248 18.01 2.50 5.60
N THR A 249 18.83 3.03 4.70
CA THR A 249 20.26 2.72 4.67
C THR A 249 21.04 3.95 5.08
N SER A 250 22.26 3.73 5.57
CA SER A 250 23.21 4.78 5.91
C SER A 250 24.38 4.81 4.93
N SER A 251 24.92 6.00 4.71
CA SER A 251 26.14 6.22 3.95
C SER A 251 27.33 5.66 4.72
N MET A 252 28.17 4.88 4.04
CA MET A 252 29.43 4.37 4.59
C MET A 252 30.49 5.45 4.80
N GLU A 253 30.35 6.56 4.10
CA GLU A 253 31.31 7.66 4.14
C GLU A 253 31.18 8.45 5.45
N ASP A 254 29.95 8.67 5.91
CA ASP A 254 29.66 9.62 6.98
C ASP A 254 28.51 9.23 7.93
N GLY A 255 27.92 8.04 7.74
CA GLY A 255 26.85 7.50 8.60
C GLY A 255 25.50 8.21 8.45
N ARG A 256 25.34 9.14 7.50
CA ARG A 256 24.07 9.85 7.28
C ARG A 256 23.05 8.94 6.62
N VAL A 257 21.76 9.21 6.82
CA VAL A 257 20.69 8.53 6.07
C VAL A 257 20.90 8.74 4.58
N TRP A 258 20.89 7.64 3.83
CA TRP A 258 21.16 7.63 2.39
C TRP A 258 19.86 7.54 1.57
N GLU A 259 18.94 6.70 1.99
CA GLU A 259 17.61 6.55 1.41
C GLU A 259 16.67 5.89 2.43
N ALA A 260 15.36 6.07 2.24
CA ALA A 260 14.39 5.46 3.12
C ALA A 260 13.08 5.08 2.42
N THR A 261 12.52 3.95 2.83
CA THR A 261 11.12 3.58 2.61
C THR A 261 10.36 3.68 3.94
N VAL A 262 9.24 4.40 3.95
CA VAL A 262 8.44 4.66 5.15
C VAL A 262 7.02 4.15 4.97
N VAL A 263 6.63 3.21 5.83
CA VAL A 263 5.33 2.55 5.80
C VAL A 263 4.47 3.03 6.95
N ALA A 264 3.35 3.69 6.64
CA ALA A 264 2.35 4.07 7.64
C ALA A 264 1.72 2.82 8.28
N VAL A 265 1.57 2.81 9.61
CA VAL A 265 0.97 1.71 10.38
C VAL A 265 0.09 2.25 11.51
N ARG A 266 -0.69 1.36 12.11
CA ARG A 266 -1.45 1.64 13.33
C ARG A 266 -1.07 0.69 14.46
N PHE A 267 -0.90 1.17 15.67
CA PHE A 267 -0.56 0.37 16.84
C PHE A 267 -1.82 -0.14 17.57
N SER A 268 -1.76 -1.35 18.12
CA SER A 268 -2.82 -1.95 18.96
C SER A 268 -2.28 -2.73 20.15
#